data_AF-A0A9D4M3S5-F1
#
_entry.id   AF-A0A9D4M3S5-F1
#
_cell.length_a   1.000
_cell.length_b   1.000
_cell.length_c   1.000
_cell.angle_alpha   90.00
_cell.angle_beta   90.00
_cell.angle_gamma   90.00
#
_symmetry.space_group_name_H-M   'P 1'
#
loop_
_entity.id
_entity.type
_entity.pdbx_description
1 polymer ?
#
loop_
_entity_poly.entity_id
_entity_poly.type
_entity_poly.pdbx_seq_one_letter_code
_entity_poly.pdbx_strand_id
1 'polypeptide(L)'
;MHVLVHRGHGLMVHLDVIWYKPFLVTVQAYCRHGPIDLVTDHRPEVVEKVISMGAFVTPIGYKGSAFNHIEWRICFHTAETELVKNLNDTQIKIYVILKMIINEILKPETKKITSYTLLNIELWLAENNPQTMFHTGSLFHWLHET
;
A
#
# COMPACT_ATOMS: atom_id res chain seq x y z
N MET A 1 1.44 -9.53 -9.40
CA MET A 1 0.30 -9.04 -10.19
C MET A 1 0.87 -8.50 -11.50
N HIS A 2 0.60 -9.16 -12.61
CA HIS A 2 1.07 -8.78 -13.95
C HIS A 2 -0.15 -8.36 -14.75
N VAL A 3 -0.14 -7.12 -15.24
CA VAL A 3 -1.17 -6.65 -16.17
C VAL A 3 -0.57 -6.72 -17.57
N LEU A 4 -1.15 -7.56 -18.42
CA LEU A 4 -0.83 -7.60 -19.84
C LEU A 4 -1.69 -6.53 -20.54
N VAL A 5 -1.05 -5.48 -21.05
CA VAL A 5 -1.72 -4.42 -21.80
C VAL A 5 -1.38 -4.61 -23.28
N HIS A 6 -2.38 -4.97 -24.10
CA HIS A 6 -2.19 -5.16 -25.53
C HIS A 6 -2.23 -3.79 -26.25
N ARG A 7 -1.20 -3.48 -27.06
CA ARG A 7 -1.18 -2.26 -27.88
C ARG A 7 -2.13 -2.42 -29.08
N GLY A 8 -3.30 -1.80 -29.00
CA GLY A 8 -4.21 -1.51 -30.11
C GLY A 8 -4.75 -0.09 -29.93
N HIS A 9 -4.84 0.66 -31.03
CA HIS A 9 -5.16 2.10 -31.07
C HIS A 9 -6.29 2.53 -30.13
N GLY A 10 -6.03 3.54 -29.28
CA GLY A 10 -6.98 4.09 -28.31
C GLY A 10 -7.03 3.29 -27.00
N LEU A 11 -6.17 3.65 -26.05
CA LEU A 11 -6.06 2.91 -24.79
C LEU A 11 -7.18 3.32 -23.82
N MET A 12 -8.36 2.73 -23.95
CA MET A 12 -9.33 2.63 -22.86
C MET A 12 -9.08 1.30 -22.16
N VAL A 13 -8.45 1.35 -20.98
CA VAL A 13 -8.12 0.14 -20.22
C VAL A 13 -9.37 -0.28 -19.44
N HIS A 14 -10.12 -1.23 -19.98
CA HIS A 14 -11.13 -1.97 -19.22
C HIS A 14 -10.37 -2.97 -18.32
N LEU A 15 -10.34 -2.70 -17.01
CA LEU A 15 -9.60 -3.47 -16.02
C LEU A 15 -10.44 -4.64 -15.50
N ASP A 16 -10.40 -5.77 -16.21
CA ASP A 16 -10.86 -7.06 -15.65
C ASP A 16 -9.73 -7.70 -14.84
N VAL A 17 -9.64 -7.32 -13.57
CA VAL A 17 -8.60 -7.81 -12.65
C VAL A 17 -8.99 -9.20 -12.12
N ILE A 18 -8.25 -10.24 -12.52
CA ILE A 18 -8.33 -11.57 -11.90
C ILE A 18 -7.61 -11.53 -10.56
N TRP A 19 -8.34 -11.91 -9.49
CA TRP A 19 -7.91 -11.69 -8.13
C TRP A 19 -7.35 -12.94 -7.44
N TYR A 20 -6.17 -12.83 -6.85
CA TYR A 20 -5.66 -13.77 -5.86
C TYR A 20 -5.19 -12.97 -4.63
N LYS A 21 -5.79 -13.21 -3.45
CA LYS A 21 -5.27 -12.78 -2.13
C LYS A 21 -3.87 -13.40 -1.98
N PRO A 22 -2.83 -12.72 -1.48
CA PRO A 22 -2.87 -11.79 -0.34
C PRO A 22 -2.06 -10.48 -0.56
N PHE A 23 -2.19 -9.51 0.35
CA PHE A 23 -1.38 -8.28 0.45
C PHE A 23 -1.51 -7.24 -0.68
N LEU A 24 -2.62 -6.50 -0.63
CA LEU A 24 -2.76 -5.07 -0.91
C LEU A 24 -4.11 -4.76 -0.26
N VAL A 25 -4.19 -4.04 0.86
CA VAL A 25 -5.49 -3.88 1.56
C VAL A 25 -6.09 -2.51 1.28
N THR A 26 -5.27 -1.48 1.14
CA THR A 26 -5.79 -0.10 1.16
C THR A 26 -6.47 0.36 -0.14
N VAL A 27 -6.18 -0.27 -1.30
CA VAL A 27 -6.86 0.05 -2.58
C VAL A 27 -7.69 -1.13 -3.12
N GLN A 28 -7.34 -2.37 -2.77
CA GLN A 28 -8.10 -3.55 -3.20
C GLN A 28 -9.43 -3.73 -2.48
N ALA A 29 -9.57 -3.24 -1.23
CA ALA A 29 -10.85 -3.25 -0.52
C ALA A 29 -11.88 -2.31 -1.19
N TYR A 30 -11.43 -1.17 -1.74
CA TYR A 30 -12.28 -0.18 -2.40
C TYR A 30 -13.01 -0.71 -3.64
N CYS A 31 -12.38 -1.59 -4.42
CA CYS A 31 -12.91 -1.98 -5.72
C CYS A 31 -13.91 -3.15 -5.69
N ARG A 32 -14.09 -3.87 -4.56
CA ARG A 32 -14.73 -5.19 -4.62
C ARG A 32 -16.13 -5.32 -4.03
N HIS A 33 -16.64 -4.37 -3.27
CA HIS A 33 -17.87 -4.59 -2.50
C HIS A 33 -18.83 -3.40 -2.40
N GLY A 34 -18.70 -2.38 -3.26
CA GLY A 34 -19.35 -1.10 -2.97
C GLY A 34 -18.75 -0.50 -1.69
N PRO A 35 -19.34 0.57 -1.12
CA PRO A 35 -18.88 1.12 0.15
C PRO A 35 -19.18 0.11 1.27
N ILE A 36 -18.33 -0.90 1.41
CA ILE A 36 -18.10 -1.55 2.70
C ILE A 36 -17.66 -0.44 3.63
N ASP A 37 -18.08 -0.54 4.89
CA ASP A 37 -17.76 0.27 6.07
C ASP A 37 -16.24 0.41 6.36
N LEU A 38 -15.44 0.65 5.33
CA LEU A 38 -14.19 1.34 5.40
C LEU A 38 -14.53 2.69 6.01
N VAL A 39 -13.96 2.95 7.18
CA VAL A 39 -13.93 4.28 7.77
C VAL A 39 -15.20 4.67 8.51
N THR A 40 -15.49 4.02 9.64
CA THR A 40 -16.42 4.58 10.64
C THR A 40 -15.74 5.48 11.68
N ASP A 41 -14.43 5.74 11.57
CA ASP A 41 -13.68 6.66 12.47
C ASP A 41 -12.54 7.47 11.77
N HIS A 42 -12.44 7.45 10.44
CA HIS A 42 -11.42 8.19 9.69
C HIS A 42 -12.03 9.25 8.77
N ARG A 43 -11.18 10.17 8.36
CA ARG A 43 -11.46 11.35 7.54
C ARG A 43 -12.02 10.98 6.15
N PRO A 44 -13.34 11.05 5.91
CA PRO A 44 -13.93 10.69 4.61
C PRO A 44 -13.38 11.54 3.46
N GLU A 45 -12.95 12.77 3.75
CA GLU A 45 -12.33 13.67 2.79
C GLU A 45 -10.98 13.15 2.26
N VAL A 46 -10.21 12.44 3.09
CA VAL A 46 -8.92 11.85 2.68
C VAL A 46 -9.17 10.66 1.75
N VAL A 47 -10.18 9.87 2.07
CA VAL A 47 -10.64 8.74 1.26
C VAL A 47 -11.06 9.19 -0.14
N GLU A 48 -11.98 10.15 -0.24
CA GLU A 48 -12.47 10.63 -1.53
C GLU A 48 -11.35 11.20 -2.38
N LYS A 49 -10.45 11.95 -1.73
CA LYS A 49 -9.25 12.50 -2.37
C LYS A 49 -8.36 11.40 -2.91
N VAL A 50 -8.06 10.36 -2.13
CA VAL A 50 -7.20 9.23 -2.55
C VAL A 50 -7.82 8.47 -3.72
N ILE A 51 -9.14 8.22 -3.71
CA ILE A 51 -9.85 7.57 -4.82
C ILE A 51 -9.72 8.42 -6.11
N SER A 52 -9.89 9.73 -6.00
CA SER A 52 -9.83 10.64 -7.15
C SER A 52 -8.45 10.70 -7.83
N MET A 53 -7.38 10.29 -7.14
CA MET A 53 -6.01 10.31 -7.68
C MET A 53 -5.72 9.21 -8.70
N GLY A 54 -6.53 8.15 -8.75
CA GLY A 54 -6.39 7.04 -9.69
C GLY A 54 -5.11 6.20 -9.50
N ALA A 55 -4.78 5.41 -10.52
CA ALA A 55 -3.64 4.50 -10.53
C ALA A 55 -2.72 4.77 -11.73
N PHE A 56 -1.43 4.49 -11.55
CA PHE A 56 -0.42 4.56 -12.60
C PHE A 56 0.03 3.15 -13.00
N VAL A 57 0.62 3.02 -14.19
CA VAL A 57 1.26 1.78 -14.63
C VAL A 57 2.73 2.04 -14.91
N THR A 58 3.59 1.10 -14.50
CA THR A 58 5.03 1.15 -14.73
C THR A 58 5.50 -0.11 -15.46
N PRO A 59 6.39 0.01 -16.46
CA PRO A 59 6.92 -1.15 -17.18
C PRO A 59 7.95 -1.85 -16.30
N ILE A 60 7.50 -2.83 -15.51
CA ILE A 60 8.34 -3.64 -14.62
C ILE A 60 7.98 -5.10 -14.84
N GLY A 61 8.84 -5.80 -15.57
CA GLY A 61 8.75 -7.24 -15.77
C GLY A 61 9.25 -8.06 -14.59
N TYR A 62 8.60 -9.20 -14.36
CA TYR A 62 9.08 -10.22 -13.45
C TYR A 62 10.38 -10.84 -13.96
N LYS A 63 11.36 -10.96 -13.06
CA LYS A 63 12.61 -11.64 -13.39
C LYS A 63 12.34 -13.13 -13.61
N GLY A 64 12.61 -13.61 -14.82
CA GLY A 64 12.39 -15.01 -15.22
C GLY A 64 11.09 -15.25 -15.98
N SER A 65 10.25 -14.22 -16.18
CA SER A 65 9.10 -14.33 -17.07
C SER A 65 9.53 -14.23 -18.54
N ALA A 66 8.97 -15.07 -19.41
CA ALA A 66 9.10 -14.97 -20.86
C ALA A 66 8.49 -13.67 -21.42
N PHE A 67 7.58 -13.04 -20.67
CA PHE A 67 6.85 -11.84 -21.05
C PHE A 67 7.32 -10.59 -20.30
N ASN A 68 8.50 -10.62 -19.66
CA ASN A 68 9.01 -9.50 -18.87
C ASN A 68 9.03 -8.15 -19.60
N HIS A 69 9.15 -8.16 -20.94
CA HIS A 69 9.23 -6.99 -21.81
C HIS A 69 7.87 -6.35 -22.11
N ILE A 70 6.75 -7.02 -21.79
CA ILE A 70 5.38 -6.50 -21.98
C ILE A 70 4.58 -6.42 -20.67
N GLU A 71 5.20 -6.75 -19.54
CA GLU A 71 4.56 -6.74 -18.24
C GLU A 71 4.55 -5.35 -17.61
N TRP A 72 3.39 -4.98 -17.07
CA TRP A 72 3.19 -3.73 -16.36
C TRP A 72 2.78 -4.00 -14.91
N ARG A 73 3.25 -3.13 -14.01
CA ARG A 73 2.87 -3.09 -12.60
C ARG A 73 2.00 -1.86 -12.34
N ILE A 74 0.89 -2.07 -11.64
CA ILE A 74 0.05 -0.97 -11.14
C ILE A 74 0.75 -0.32 -9.94
N CYS A 75 0.76 1.01 -9.90
CA CYS A 75 1.39 1.81 -8.86
C CYS A 75 0.41 2.88 -8.37
N PHE A 76 0.37 3.09 -7.05
CA PHE A 76 -0.51 4.05 -6.39
C PHE A 76 0.27 5.17 -5.71
N HIS A 77 1.43 5.55 -6.26
CA HIS A 77 2.39 6.41 -5.56
C HIS A 77 1.80 7.72 -5.03
N THR A 78 0.92 8.39 -5.79
CA THR A 78 0.26 9.63 -5.36
C THR A 78 -0.70 9.39 -4.19
N ALA A 79 -1.54 8.35 -4.30
CA ALA A 79 -2.46 7.92 -3.25
C ALA A 79 -1.72 7.48 -1.98
N GLU A 80 -0.69 6.65 -2.12
CA GLU A 80 0.18 6.22 -1.02
C GLU A 80 0.83 7.41 -0.31
N THR A 81 1.32 8.39 -1.07
CA THR A 81 1.91 9.62 -0.51
C THR A 81 0.89 10.45 0.26
N GLU A 82 -0.34 10.54 -0.23
CA GLU A 82 -1.42 11.25 0.46
C GLU A 82 -1.80 10.54 1.77
N LEU A 83 -1.88 9.21 1.77
CA LEU A 83 -2.16 8.43 2.96
C LEU A 83 -1.06 8.62 4.02
N VAL A 84 0.21 8.58 3.62
CA VAL A 84 1.35 8.80 4.53
C VAL A 84 1.31 10.18 5.19
N LYS A 85 0.91 11.22 4.45
CA LYS A 85 0.77 12.59 4.99
C LYS A 85 -0.33 12.71 6.04
N ASN A 86 -1.27 11.77 6.06
CA ASN A 86 -2.39 11.75 7.00
C ASN A 86 -2.16 10.79 8.17
N LEU A 87 -0.99 10.14 8.26
CA LEU A 87 -0.58 9.42 9.47
C LEU A 87 -0.28 10.41 10.59
N ASN A 88 -0.59 10.00 11.82
CA ASN A 88 -0.27 10.79 13.00
C ASN A 88 1.19 10.61 13.46
N ASP A 89 1.61 11.42 14.42
CA ASP A 89 2.98 11.43 14.92
C ASP A 89 3.45 10.07 15.48
N THR A 90 2.56 9.31 16.14
CA THR A 90 2.91 7.99 16.68
C THR A 90 3.10 6.98 15.56
N GLN A 91 2.22 6.95 14.57
CA GLN A 91 2.33 6.11 13.37
C GLN A 91 3.63 6.40 12.60
N ILE A 92 3.96 7.68 12.42
CA ILE A 92 5.23 8.08 11.78
C ILE A 92 6.44 7.57 12.58
N LYS A 93 6.40 7.67 13.92
CA LYS A 93 7.47 7.14 14.78
C LYS A 93 7.61 5.62 14.67
N ILE A 94 6.49 4.88 14.67
CA ILE A 94 6.49 3.41 14.47
C ILE A 94 7.16 3.08 13.13
N TYR A 95 6.70 3.70 12.03
CA TYR A 95 7.27 3.50 10.71
C TYR A 95 8.78 3.79 10.64
N VAL A 96 9.24 4.89 11.27
CA VAL A 96 10.67 5.25 11.31
C VAL A 96 11.48 4.20 12.09
N ILE A 97 10.99 3.75 13.24
CA ILE A 97 11.67 2.73 14.06
C ILE A 97 11.75 1.40 13.31
N LEU A 98 10.64 0.95 12.71
CA LEU A 98 10.61 -0.26 11.88
C LEU A 98 11.59 -0.15 10.70
N LYS A 99 11.70 1.03 10.09
CA LYS A 99 12.67 1.29 9.01
C LYS A 99 14.11 1.22 9.48
N MET A 100 14.40 1.69 10.70
CA MET A 100 15.73 1.54 11.31
C MET A 100 16.03 0.06 11.57
N ILE A 101 15.10 -0.69 12.17
CA ILE A 101 15.26 -2.13 12.43
C ILE A 101 15.57 -2.90 11.15
N ILE A 102 14.83 -2.66 10.07
CA ILE A 102 15.11 -3.33 8.80
C ILE A 102 16.46 -2.95 8.22
N ASN A 103 16.82 -1.67 8.27
CA ASN A 103 18.06 -1.22 7.68
C ASN A 103 19.30 -1.76 8.40
N GLU A 104 19.26 -1.78 9.73
CA GLU A 104 20.40 -2.14 10.57
C GLU A 104 20.47 -3.64 10.85
N ILE A 105 19.31 -4.31 10.99
CA ILE A 105 19.24 -5.71 11.45
C ILE A 105 18.90 -6.66 10.31
N LEU A 106 17.88 -6.36 9.49
CA LEU A 106 17.34 -7.34 8.54
C LEU A 106 17.99 -7.26 7.14
N LYS A 107 18.43 -6.09 6.69
CA LYS A 107 19.07 -5.92 5.38
C LYS A 107 20.34 -6.77 5.17
N PRO A 108 21.19 -6.98 6.18
CA PRO A 108 22.32 -7.92 6.07
C PRO A 108 21.86 -9.35 5.71
N GLU A 109 20.72 -9.79 6.27
CA GLU A 109 20.19 -11.14 6.12
C GLU A 109 19.30 -11.32 4.89
N THR A 110 18.54 -10.29 4.50
CA THR A 110 17.59 -10.38 3.39
C THR A 110 17.33 -9.05 2.69
N LYS A 111 17.34 -9.09 1.35
CA LYS A 111 16.93 -7.96 0.50
C LYS A 111 15.45 -8.02 0.10
N LYS A 112 14.70 -9.03 0.58
CA LYS A 112 13.28 -9.20 0.23
C LYS A 112 12.38 -8.20 0.94
N ILE A 113 12.77 -7.77 2.14
CA ILE A 113 12.03 -6.77 2.92
C ILE A 113 12.50 -5.38 2.46
N THR A 114 11.56 -4.57 1.99
CA THR A 114 11.85 -3.24 1.43
C THR A 114 11.11 -2.16 2.23
N SER A 115 11.45 -0.89 2.00
CA SER A 115 10.66 0.22 2.56
C SER A 115 9.20 0.20 2.08
N TYR A 116 8.93 -0.39 0.91
CA TYR A 116 7.56 -0.57 0.44
C TYR A 116 6.80 -1.64 1.26
N THR A 117 7.49 -2.69 1.69
CA THR A 117 6.93 -3.68 2.62
C THR A 117 6.48 -3.03 3.93
N LEU A 118 7.32 -2.15 4.48
CA LEU A 118 6.99 -1.39 5.69
C LEU A 118 5.83 -0.45 5.52
N LEU A 119 5.80 0.28 4.40
CA LEU A 119 4.69 1.18 4.11
C LEU A 119 3.36 0.42 4.09
N ASN A 120 3.33 -0.77 3.49
CA ASN A 120 2.13 -1.61 3.48
C ASN A 120 1.73 -2.09 4.88
N ILE A 121 2.69 -2.41 5.76
CA ILE A 121 2.41 -2.79 7.15
C ILE A 121 1.80 -1.60 7.90
N GLU A 122 2.40 -0.40 7.78
CA GLU A 122 1.92 0.80 8.46
C GLU A 122 0.51 1.19 7.99
N LEU A 123 0.27 1.18 6.67
CA LEU A 123 -1.05 1.47 6.12
C LEU A 123 -2.09 0.43 6.54
N TRP A 124 -1.70 -0.85 6.64
CA TRP A 124 -2.58 -1.89 7.15
C TRP A 124 -2.91 -1.67 8.63
N LEU A 125 -1.92 -1.33 9.47
CA LEU A 125 -2.15 -1.03 10.88
C LEU A 125 -3.09 0.18 11.05
N ALA A 126 -2.87 1.23 10.25
CA ALA A 126 -3.71 2.44 10.27
C ALA A 126 -5.14 2.19 9.78
N GLU A 127 -5.34 1.23 8.87
CA GLU A 127 -6.65 0.83 8.36
C GLU A 127 -7.44 -0.04 9.36
N ASN A 128 -6.74 -0.89 10.12
CA ASN A 128 -7.39 -1.86 11.00
C ASN A 128 -7.58 -1.35 12.44
N ASN A 129 -7.05 -0.17 12.78
CA ASN A 129 -7.10 0.37 14.13
C ASN A 129 -7.46 1.86 14.12
N PRO A 130 -8.34 2.32 15.02
CA PRO A 130 -8.71 3.73 15.09
C PRO A 130 -7.50 4.59 15.47
N GLN A 131 -7.49 5.83 14.97
CA GLN A 131 -6.39 6.78 15.14
C GLN A 131 -6.11 7.07 16.63
N THR A 132 -7.14 6.99 17.47
CA THR A 132 -7.06 7.22 18.93
C THR A 132 -6.19 6.20 19.66
N MET A 133 -5.98 4.99 19.12
CA MET A 133 -5.06 4.00 19.70
C MET A 133 -3.58 4.32 19.46
N PHE A 134 -3.28 5.23 18.53
CA PHE A 134 -1.92 5.65 18.22
C PHE A 134 -1.62 6.97 18.93
N HIS A 135 -1.24 6.87 20.19
CA HIS A 135 -0.84 8.01 21.03
C HIS A 135 0.58 7.82 21.55
N THR A 136 1.20 8.85 22.11
CA THR A 136 2.63 8.81 22.49
C THR A 136 2.95 7.65 23.46
N GLY A 137 2.00 7.27 24.31
CA GLY A 137 2.16 6.19 25.30
C GLY A 137 2.02 4.77 24.73
N SER A 138 1.43 4.60 23.54
CA SER A 138 1.23 3.27 22.93
C SER A 138 2.37 2.85 22.00
N LEU A 139 3.39 3.69 21.80
CA LEU A 139 4.50 3.41 20.88
C LEU A 139 5.15 2.03 21.10
N PHE A 140 5.51 1.72 22.35
CA PHE A 140 6.16 0.44 22.67
C PHE A 140 5.20 -0.76 22.60
N HIS A 141 3.91 -0.54 22.88
CA HIS A 141 2.88 -1.57 22.72
C HIS A 141 2.82 -2.02 21.26
N TRP A 142 2.71 -1.05 20.33
CA TRP A 142 2.68 -1.33 18.90
C TRP A 142 3.93 -2.06 18.42
N LEU A 143 5.13 -1.64 18.86
CA LEU A 143 6.39 -2.28 18.47
C LEU A 143 6.58 -3.70 19.00
N HIS A 144 5.89 -4.08 20.08
CA HIS A 144 5.96 -5.43 20.64
C HIS A 144 4.91 -6.37 20.03
N GLU A 145 3.78 -5.84 19.58
CA GLU A 145 2.70 -6.62 18.96
C GLU A 145 2.84 -6.80 17.44
N THR A 146 3.74 -6.05 16.78
CA THR A 146 4.08 -6.25 15.35
C THR A 146 5.12 -7.33 15.14
#